data_AF-A0A7Y0SNV7-F1
#
_entry.id   AF-A0A7Y0SNV7-F1
#
_cell.length_a   1.000
_cell.length_b   1.000
_cell.length_c   1.000
_cell.angle_alpha   90.00
_cell.angle_beta   90.00
_cell.angle_gamma   90.00
#
_symmetry.space_group_name_H-M   'P 1'
#
loop_
_entity.id
_entity.type
_entity.pdbx_description
1 polymer ?
#
loop_
_entity_poly.entity_id
_entity_poly.type
_entity_poly.pdbx_seq_one_letter_code
_entity_poly.pdbx_strand_id
1 'polypeptide(L)'
;ALADYVIEQGYQVALCGSPTIREQQLAMSIQKQMQHQALNLVGQTSLKQLAAILAKAHLVVAPDSGPAHIATTQGTPVLGLYAHSNPRRTGPYNNINDVVSVYDTYVCQQKRKNLGEL
;
A
#
# COMPACT_ATOMS: atom_id res chain seq x y z
N ALA A 1 -5.92 -0.09 -13.78
CA ALA A 1 -4.75 -0.90 -14.21
C ALA A 1 -4.46 -2.05 -13.25
N LEU A 2 -3.79 -1.85 -12.10
CA LEU A 2 -3.48 -2.98 -11.18
C LEU A 2 -4.74 -3.61 -10.58
N ALA A 3 -5.64 -2.79 -10.02
CA ALA A 3 -6.88 -3.27 -9.41
C ALA A 3 -7.77 -4.00 -10.42
N ASP A 4 -7.90 -3.47 -11.64
CA ASP A 4 -8.65 -4.12 -12.72
C ASP A 4 -8.02 -5.45 -13.11
N TYR A 5 -6.70 -5.49 -13.31
CA TYR A 5 -5.98 -6.71 -13.67
C TYR A 5 -6.22 -7.84 -12.66
N VAL A 6 -6.11 -7.56 -11.36
CA VAL A 6 -6.32 -8.62 -10.35
C VAL A 6 -7.79 -9.04 -10.24
N ILE A 7 -8.74 -8.14 -10.50
CA ILE A 7 -10.16 -8.51 -10.61
C ILE A 7 -10.38 -9.47 -11.78
N GLU A 8 -9.76 -9.20 -12.93
CA GLU A 8 -9.81 -10.07 -14.10
C GLU A 8 -9.17 -11.44 -13.85
N GLN A 9 -8.21 -11.53 -12.92
CA GLN A 9 -7.66 -12.80 -12.44
C GLN A 9 -8.55 -13.52 -11.40
N GLY A 10 -9.73 -12.98 -11.09
CA GLY A 10 -10.70 -13.59 -10.17
C GLY A 10 -10.56 -13.18 -8.71
N TYR A 11 -9.74 -12.17 -8.39
CA TYR A 11 -9.62 -11.67 -7.02
C TYR A 11 -10.61 -10.54 -6.72
N GLN A 12 -10.98 -10.40 -5.46
CA GLN A 12 -11.71 -9.24 -4.97
C GLN A 12 -10.74 -8.15 -4.50
N VAL A 13 -11.00 -6.91 -4.88
CA VAL A 13 -10.22 -5.74 -4.43
C VAL A 13 -11.01 -4.96 -3.38
N ALA A 14 -10.35 -4.63 -2.28
CA ALA A 14 -10.86 -3.73 -1.26
C ALA A 14 -9.96 -2.49 -1.13
N LEU A 15 -10.56 -1.30 -1.13
CA LEU A 15 -9.87 -0.04 -0.83
C LEU A 15 -10.03 0.28 0.66
N CYS A 16 -8.92 0.41 1.38
CA CYS A 16 -8.91 0.68 2.81
C CYS A 16 -8.20 2.01 3.08
N GLY A 17 -8.66 2.76 4.07
CA GLY A 17 -8.10 4.07 4.38
C GLY A 17 -8.82 4.75 5.54
N SER A 18 -8.23 5.84 6.03
CA SER A 18 -8.82 6.66 7.11
C SER A 18 -10.09 7.39 6.65
N PRO A 19 -10.96 7.87 7.56
CA PRO A 19 -12.14 8.65 7.19
C PRO A 19 -11.82 10.09 6.74
N THR A 20 -10.55 10.45 6.55
CA THR A 20 -10.18 11.81 6.15
C THR A 20 -10.63 12.10 4.71
N ILE A 21 -10.97 13.36 4.44
CA ILE A 21 -11.39 13.83 3.12
C ILE A 21 -10.35 13.46 2.05
N ARG A 22 -9.06 13.56 2.38
CA ARG A 22 -7.96 13.22 1.48
C ARG A 22 -8.01 11.75 1.03
N GLU A 23 -8.21 10.82 1.95
CA GLU A 23 -8.30 9.38 1.63
C GLU A 23 -9.58 9.05 0.87
N GLN A 24 -10.70 9.68 1.22
CA GLN A 24 -11.96 9.53 0.47
C GLN A 24 -11.80 10.00 -0.98
N GLN A 25 -11.18 11.16 -1.19
CA GLN A 25 -10.88 11.69 -2.52
C GLN A 25 -9.92 10.81 -3.30
N LEU A 26 -8.91 10.24 -2.64
CA LEU A 26 -7.98 9.31 -3.25
C LEU A 26 -8.70 8.05 -3.74
N ALA A 27 -9.53 7.43 -2.89
CA ALA A 27 -10.30 6.25 -3.26
C ALA A 27 -11.27 6.54 -4.41
N MET A 28 -11.97 7.67 -4.38
CA MET A 28 -12.84 8.09 -5.50
C MET A 28 -12.05 8.27 -6.80
N SER A 29 -10.84 8.84 -6.73
CA SER A 29 -9.98 9.05 -7.89
C SER A 29 -9.48 7.72 -8.47
N ILE A 30 -9.18 6.73 -7.62
CA ILE A 30 -8.85 5.37 -8.02
C ILE A 30 -10.06 4.72 -8.70
N GLN A 31 -11.22 4.71 -8.04
CA GLN A 31 -12.44 4.09 -8.57
C GLN A 31 -12.86 4.69 -9.92
N LYS A 32 -12.71 6.01 -10.11
CA LYS A 32 -13.01 6.67 -11.39
C LYS A 32 -12.14 6.18 -12.56
N GLN A 33 -10.95 5.67 -12.27
CA GLN A 33 -10.02 5.15 -13.28
C GLN A 33 -10.15 3.62 -13.47
N MET A 34 -10.92 2.95 -12.62
CA MET A 34 -11.17 1.52 -12.72
C MET A 34 -12.26 1.23 -13.74
N GLN A 35 -12.14 0.07 -14.38
CA GLN A 35 -13.16 -0.51 -15.25
C GLN A 35 -14.08 -1.47 -14.47
N HIS A 36 -13.55 -2.08 -13.41
CA HIS A 36 -14.30 -2.98 -12.53
C HIS A 36 -14.58 -2.36 -11.16
N GLN A 37 -15.54 -2.89 -10.42
CA GLN A 37 -15.84 -2.39 -9.07
C GLN A 37 -14.92 -2.97 -8.01
N ALA A 38 -14.31 -2.09 -7.21
CA ALA A 38 -13.69 -2.45 -5.94
C ALA A 38 -14.65 -2.20 -4.76
N LEU A 39 -14.50 -3.00 -3.71
CA LEU A 39 -15.16 -2.77 -2.43
C LEU A 39 -14.49 -1.59 -1.72
N ASN A 40 -15.15 -0.43 -1.67
CA ASN A 40 -14.62 0.73 -0.96
C ASN A 40 -14.97 0.65 0.53
N LEU A 41 -13.95 0.50 1.39
CA LEU A 41 -14.04 0.45 2.86
C LEU A 41 -13.36 1.65 3.52
N VAL A 42 -12.97 2.68 2.76
CA VAL A 42 -12.32 3.88 3.31
C VAL A 42 -13.24 4.56 4.32
N GLY A 43 -12.73 4.77 5.53
CA GLY A 43 -13.49 5.36 6.64
C GLY A 43 -14.61 4.50 7.22
N GLN A 44 -14.77 3.25 6.76
CA GLN A 44 -15.87 2.36 7.16
C GLN A 44 -15.44 1.27 8.15
N THR A 45 -14.16 1.25 8.54
CA THR A 45 -13.60 0.23 9.44
C THR A 45 -12.92 0.87 10.64
N SER A 46 -13.16 0.31 11.82
CA SER A 46 -12.27 0.48 12.97
C SER A 46 -10.92 -0.21 12.74
N LEU A 47 -9.92 0.10 13.55
CA LEU A 47 -8.59 -0.52 13.46
C LEU A 47 -8.65 -2.06 13.60
N LYS A 48 -9.50 -2.57 14.50
CA LYS A 48 -9.69 -4.02 14.70
C LYS A 48 -10.35 -4.67 13.49
N GLN A 49 -11.34 -4.01 12.89
CA GLN A 49 -11.98 -4.51 11.67
C GLN A 49 -11.01 -4.50 10.49
N LEU A 50 -10.18 -3.45 10.36
CA LEU A 50 -9.13 -3.41 9.36
C LEU A 50 -8.15 -4.58 9.54
N ALA A 51 -7.66 -4.82 10.75
CA ALA A 51 -6.79 -5.97 11.02
C ALA A 51 -7.44 -7.30 10.60
N ALA A 52 -8.72 -7.50 10.93
CA ALA A 52 -9.47 -8.71 10.53
C ALA A 52 -9.64 -8.84 9.01
N ILE A 53 -9.82 -7.73 8.29
CA ILE A 53 -9.87 -7.72 6.81
C ILE A 53 -8.51 -8.07 6.24
N LEU A 54 -7.44 -7.44 6.73
CA LEU A 54 -6.08 -7.68 6.25
C LEU A 54 -5.64 -9.13 6.51
N ALA A 55 -6.02 -9.72 7.65
CA ALA A 55 -5.76 -11.14 7.95
C ALA A 55 -6.43 -12.12 6.97
N LYS A 56 -7.46 -11.67 6.23
CA LYS A 56 -8.14 -12.46 5.20
C LYS A 56 -7.68 -12.15 3.78
N ALA A 57 -6.88 -11.10 3.59
CA ALA A 57 -6.38 -10.73 2.28
C ALA A 57 -5.27 -11.69 1.83
N HIS A 58 -5.23 -11.97 0.53
CA HIS A 58 -4.13 -12.74 -0.07
C HIS A 58 -2.86 -11.89 -0.26
N LEU A 59 -3.04 -10.57 -0.43
CA LEU A 59 -1.98 -9.60 -0.65
C LEU A 59 -2.46 -8.22 -0.22
N VAL A 60 -1.57 -7.43 0.37
CA VAL A 60 -1.77 -6.01 0.64
C VAL A 60 -0.80 -5.20 -0.19
N VAL A 61 -1.32 -4.27 -1.00
CA VAL A 61 -0.49 -3.32 -1.76
C VAL A 61 -0.62 -1.96 -1.10
N ALA A 62 0.47 -1.44 -0.54
CA ALA A 62 0.41 -0.19 0.23
C ALA A 62 1.77 0.54 0.23
N PRO A 63 1.75 1.88 0.34
CA PRO A 63 2.95 2.64 0.68
C PRO A 63 3.30 2.45 2.17
N ASP A 64 4.36 3.13 2.63
CA ASP A 64 4.67 3.24 4.06
C ASP A 64 3.51 3.89 4.83
N SER A 65 2.67 3.04 5.43
CA SER A 65 1.40 3.43 6.02
C SER A 65 0.91 2.37 7.00
N GLY A 66 0.02 2.77 7.91
CA GLY A 66 -0.55 1.90 8.93
C GLY A 66 -1.02 0.53 8.42
N PRO A 67 -1.79 0.43 7.32
CA PRO A 67 -2.23 -0.85 6.77
C PRO A 67 -1.08 -1.81 6.41
N ALA A 68 0.05 -1.33 5.88
CA ALA A 68 1.21 -2.18 5.56
C ALA A 68 1.81 -2.82 6.82
N HIS A 69 1.94 -2.02 7.89
CA HIS A 69 2.46 -2.46 9.18
C HIS A 69 1.49 -3.44 9.86
N ILE A 70 0.19 -3.17 9.83
CA ILE A 70 -0.83 -4.07 10.38
C ILE A 70 -0.84 -5.39 9.61
N ALA A 71 -0.81 -5.36 8.27
CA ALA A 71 -0.77 -6.57 7.45
C ALA A 71 0.41 -7.49 7.82
N THR A 72 1.59 -6.89 8.05
CA THR A 72 2.78 -7.62 8.53
C THR A 72 2.48 -8.39 9.83
N THR A 73 1.79 -7.76 10.81
CA THR A 73 1.41 -8.44 12.06
C THR A 73 0.38 -9.55 11.89
N GLN A 74 -0.41 -9.51 10.81
CA GLN A 74 -1.38 -10.55 10.50
C GLN A 74 -0.78 -11.71 9.69
N GLY A 75 0.52 -11.62 9.33
CA GLY A 75 1.18 -12.58 8.44
C GLY A 75 0.75 -12.48 6.98
N THR A 76 0.06 -11.40 6.62
CA THR A 76 -0.41 -11.16 5.25
C THR A 76 0.72 -10.60 4.39
N PRO A 77 1.00 -11.18 3.20
CA PRO A 77 2.01 -10.65 2.29
C PRO A 77 1.77 -9.18 1.93
N VAL A 78 2.84 -8.39 1.92
CA VAL A 78 2.80 -6.96 1.58
C VAL A 78 3.69 -6.65 0.38
N LEU A 79 3.09 -6.15 -0.70
CA LEU A 79 3.80 -5.50 -1.80
C LEU A 79 3.94 -4.01 -1.45
N GLY A 80 5.14 -3.62 -1.03
CA GLY A 80 5.43 -2.26 -0.55
C GLY A 80 5.74 -1.28 -1.68
N LEU A 81 5.12 -0.10 -1.69
CA LEU A 81 5.38 0.97 -2.67
C LEU A 81 6.09 2.17 -2.03
N TYR A 82 7.40 2.29 -2.23
CA TYR A 82 8.24 3.26 -1.49
C TYR A 82 8.87 4.31 -2.41
N ALA A 83 8.81 5.57 -1.99
CA ALA A 83 9.47 6.68 -2.69
C ALA A 83 10.22 7.59 -1.71
N HIS A 84 9.54 8.17 -0.73
CA HIS A 84 10.17 9.09 0.23
C HIS A 84 10.72 8.42 1.48
N SER A 85 10.06 7.36 1.95
CA SER A 85 10.50 6.59 3.12
C SER A 85 11.58 5.59 2.73
N ASN A 86 12.59 5.44 3.59
CA ASN A 86 13.61 4.41 3.42
C ASN A 86 13.02 3.03 3.73
N PRO A 87 12.84 2.15 2.72
CA PRO A 87 12.25 0.83 2.96
C PRO A 87 13.11 -0.03 3.89
N ARG A 88 14.44 0.18 3.95
CA ARG A 88 15.32 -0.52 4.88
C ARG A 88 15.05 -0.18 6.36
N ARG A 89 14.27 0.87 6.63
CA ARG A 89 13.89 1.30 7.98
C ARG A 89 12.43 1.04 8.31
N THR A 90 11.53 1.25 7.35
CA THR A 90 10.08 1.19 7.59
C THR A 90 9.35 0.21 6.67
N GLY A 91 10.07 -0.56 5.87
CA GLY A 91 9.51 -1.58 4.99
C GLY A 91 8.76 -2.68 5.75
N PRO A 92 7.87 -3.42 5.06
CA PRO A 92 7.18 -4.55 5.64
C PRO A 92 8.18 -5.62 6.07
N TYR A 93 8.22 -5.91 7.37
CA TYR A 93 9.30 -6.70 7.98
C TYR A 93 9.46 -8.10 7.35
N ASN A 94 8.34 -8.77 7.08
CA ASN A 94 8.31 -10.12 6.49
C ASN A 94 8.39 -10.12 4.95
N ASN A 95 8.35 -8.96 4.30
CA ASN A 95 8.25 -8.81 2.84
C ASN A 95 9.19 -7.73 2.30
N ILE A 96 10.35 -7.53 2.94
CA ILE A 96 11.30 -6.48 2.55
C ILE A 96 11.80 -6.65 1.11
N ASN A 97 11.85 -7.89 0.62
CA ASN A 97 12.24 -8.23 -0.75
C ASN A 97 11.12 -7.95 -1.77
N ASP A 98 9.87 -7.81 -1.31
CA ASP A 98 8.70 -7.52 -2.14
C ASP A 98 8.39 -6.02 -2.14
N VAL A 99 9.43 -5.19 -2.02
CA VAL A 99 9.30 -3.74 -2.04
C VAL A 99 9.74 -3.20 -3.40
N VAL A 100 8.84 -2.47 -4.05
CA VAL A 100 9.17 -1.62 -5.19
C VAL A 100 9.53 -0.23 -4.65
N SER A 101 10.79 0.17 -4.82
CA SER A 101 11.28 1.44 -4.29
C SER A 101 12.04 2.28 -5.31
N VAL A 102 11.74 3.58 -5.30
CA VAL A 102 12.57 4.62 -5.95
C VAL A 102 13.28 5.51 -4.93
N TYR A 103 13.31 5.10 -3.65
CA TYR A 103 13.90 5.89 -2.56
C TYR A 103 15.34 6.27 -2.81
N ASP A 104 16.16 5.29 -3.20
CA ASP A 104 17.58 5.44 -3.45
C ASP A 104 17.84 6.48 -4.57
N THR A 105 17.07 6.42 -5.65
CA THR A 105 17.08 7.42 -6.73
C THR A 105 16.68 8.81 -6.22
N TYR A 106 15.60 8.88 -5.45
CA TYR A 106 15.04 10.14 -4.96
C TYR A 106 15.99 10.86 -3.99
N VAL A 107 16.60 10.12 -3.06
CA VAL A 107 17.52 10.71 -2.07
C VAL A 107 18.82 11.19 -2.72
N CYS A 108 19.34 10.48 -3.73
CA CYS A 108 20.50 10.92 -4.50
C CYS A 108 20.22 12.22 -5.24
N GLN A 109 19.06 12.33 -5.90
CA GLN A 109 18.63 13.54 -6.58
C GLN A 109 18.46 14.73 -5.62
N GLN A 110 17.82 14.50 -4.46
CA GLN A 110 17.58 15.55 -3.48
C GLN A 110 18.88 16.08 -2.84
N LYS A 111 19.84 15.19 -2.58
CA LYS A 111 21.11 15.52 -1.93
C LYS A 111 22.22 15.90 -2.92
N ARG A 112 22.01 15.66 -4.22
CA ARG A 112 23.03 15.79 -5.28
C ARG A 112 24.30 15.00 -4.96
N LYS A 113 24.11 13.78 -4.46
CA LYS A 113 25.17 12.85 -4.03
C LYS A 113 24.86 11.44 -4.53
N ASN A 114 25.89 10.61 -4.66
CA ASN A 114 25.72 9.19 -4.97
C ASN A 114 25.35 8.38 -3.72
N LEU A 115 24.80 7.18 -3.88
CA LEU A 115 24.39 6.34 -2.75
C LEU A 115 25.52 6.04 -1.76
N GLY A 116 26.76 5.85 -2.24
CA GLY A 116 27.91 5.60 -1.37
C GLY A 116 28.37 6.82 -0.58
N GLU A 117 27.84 8.01 -0.87
CA GLU A 117 28.18 9.29 -0.23
C GLU A 117 27.07 9.79 0.71
N LEU A 118 25.99 9.02 0.84
CA LEU A 118 24.82 9.26 1.69
C LEU A 118 24.95 8.50 3.01
#